data_AF-A0A9N9XF82-F1
#
_entry.id   AF-A0A9N9XF82-F1
#
_cell.length_a   1.000
_cell.length_b   1.000
_cell.length_c   1.000
_cell.angle_alpha   90.00
_cell.angle_beta   90.00
_cell.angle_gamma   90.00
#
_symmetry.space_group_name_H-M   'P 1'
#
loop_
_entity.id
_entity.type
_entity.pdbx_description
1 polymer ?
#
loop_
_entity_poly.entity_id
_entity_poly.type
_entity_poly.pdbx_seq_one_letter_code
_entity_poly.pdbx_strand_id
1 'polypeptide(L)' 'MQGMSLKSLAKHKALIPLYFCVALGCAGAAFYTTRLALRNPDVQWSRSGDISNEEFRQKQYKFYSPNVDYSKMESPAPKY' A
#
# COMPACT_ATOMS: atom_id res chain seq x y z
N MET A 1 8.20 32.74 3.48
CA MET A 1 9.36 32.09 2.81
C MET A 1 9.02 31.90 1.33
N GLN A 2 9.93 32.28 0.44
CA GLN A 2 9.75 32.10 -1.01
C GLN A 2 9.70 30.60 -1.35
N GLY A 3 8.77 30.18 -2.21
CA GLY A 3 8.57 28.77 -2.60
C GLY A 3 7.41 28.03 -1.90
N MET A 4 6.92 28.52 -0.76
CA MET A 4 5.89 27.80 0.03
C MET A 4 4.44 28.26 -0.19
N SER A 5 4.21 29.25 -1.05
CA SER A 5 2.84 29.73 -1.38
C SER A 5 2.48 29.39 -2.82
N LEU A 6 1.19 29.18 -3.09
CA LEU A 6 0.68 28.91 -4.43
C LEU A 6 1.06 30.02 -5.42
N LYS A 7 1.07 31.29 -4.97
CA LYS A 7 1.53 32.43 -5.76
C LYS A 7 3.03 32.36 -6.09
N SER A 8 3.85 31.87 -5.17
CA SER A 8 5.29 31.69 -5.42
C SER A 8 5.58 30.51 -6.34
N LEU A 9 4.74 29.46 -6.32
CA LEU A 9 4.88 28.29 -7.16
C LEU A 9 4.50 28.58 -8.61
N ALA A 10 3.45 29.38 -8.83
CA ALA A 10 3.08 29.86 -10.15
C ALA A 10 4.16 30.79 -10.78
N LYS A 11 4.85 31.57 -9.94
CA LYS A 11 5.95 32.45 -10.38
C LYS A 11 7.21 31.66 -10.75
N HIS A 12 7.48 30.54 -10.06
CA HIS A 12 8.66 29.71 -10.27
C HIS A 12 8.28 28.33 -10.81
N LYS A 13 8.00 28.25 -12.11
CA LYS A 13 7.53 27.03 -12.78
C LYS A 13 8.46 25.82 -12.65
N ALA A 14 9.76 26.05 -12.42
CA ALA A 14 10.74 25.00 -12.19
C ALA A 14 10.50 24.19 -10.89
N LEU A 15 9.80 24.76 -9.90
CA LEU A 15 9.49 24.05 -8.66
C LEU A 15 8.32 23.07 -8.82
N ILE A 16 7.46 23.24 -9.83
CA ILE A 16 6.29 22.38 -10.08
C ILE A 16 6.70 20.90 -10.26
N PRO A 17 7.63 20.53 -11.16
CA PRO A 17 8.03 19.14 -11.31
C PRO A 17 8.70 18.58 -10.06
N LEU A 18 9.43 19.41 -9.30
CA LEU A 18 10.04 18.99 -8.03
C LEU A 18 8.97 18.60 -7.01
N TYR A 19 7.98 19.47 -6.77
CA TYR A 19 6.89 19.17 -5.84
C TYR A 19 6.03 18.01 -6.33
N PHE A 20 5.86 17.83 -7.63
CA PHE A 20 5.17 16.67 -8.18
C PHE A 20 5.88 15.36 -7.79
N CYS A 21 7.19 15.27 -8.01
CA CYS A 21 7.96 14.07 -7.63
C CYS A 21 7.90 13.79 -6.12
N VAL A 22 8.01 14.84 -5.30
CA VAL A 22 7.89 14.72 -3.83
C VAL A 22 6.50 14.25 -3.43
N ALA A 23 5.45 14.89 -3.96
CA ALA A 23 4.06 14.51 -3.67
C ALA A 23 3.76 13.07 -4.11
N LEU A 24 4.26 12.66 -5.27
CA LEU A 24 4.14 11.29 -5.77
C LEU A 24 4.84 10.30 -4.84
N GLY A 25 6.06 10.61 -4.38
CA GLY A 25 6.78 9.80 -3.40
C GLY A 25 6.04 9.65 -2.08
N CYS A 26 5.55 10.77 -1.51
CA CYS A 26 4.78 10.76 -0.27
C CYS A 26 3.46 10.00 -0.42
N ALA A 27 2.74 10.20 -1.53
CA ALA A 27 1.49 9.49 -1.81
C ALA A 27 1.73 7.98 -1.98
N GLY A 28 2.79 7.58 -2.69
CA GLY A 28 3.18 6.18 -2.86
C GLY A 28 3.54 5.51 -1.53
N ALA A 29 4.30 6.20 -0.68
CA ALA A 29 4.67 5.71 0.64
C ALA A 29 3.44 5.53 1.54
N ALA A 30 2.56 6.54 1.60
CA ALA A 30 1.31 6.47 2.37
C ALA A 30 0.43 5.34 1.86
N PHE A 31 0.21 5.26 0.54
CA PHE A 31 -0.57 4.20 -0.09
C PHE A 31 -0.05 2.81 0.26
N TYR A 32 1.25 2.57 0.08
CA TYR A 32 1.83 1.24 0.32
C TYR A 32 1.79 0.85 1.80
N THR A 33 2.02 1.81 2.69
CA THR A 33 1.92 1.58 4.14
C THR A 33 0.49 1.26 4.55
N THR A 34 -0.50 2.03 4.09
CA THR A 34 -1.93 1.74 4.34
C THR A 34 -2.35 0.39 3.77
N ARG A 35 -1.86 0.05 2.58
CA ARG A 35 -2.11 -1.26 1.97
C ARG A 35 -1.55 -2.40 2.82
N LEU A 36 -0.32 -2.26 3.34
CA LEU A 36 0.28 -3.26 4.22
C LEU A 36 -0.50 -3.38 5.53
N ALA A 37 -0.93 -2.25 6.10
CA ALA A 37 -1.75 -2.24 7.31
C ALA A 37 -3.07 -3.02 7.14
N LEU A 38 -3.71 -2.94 5.98
CA LEU A 38 -5.05 -3.51 5.76
C LEU A 38 -5.06 -4.88 5.08
N ARG A 39 -4.01 -5.24 4.33
CA ARG A 39 -3.97 -6.46 3.49
C ARG A 39 -2.80 -7.39 3.81
N ASN A 40 -2.25 -7.31 5.02
CA ASN A 40 -1.23 -8.22 5.50
C ASN A 40 -1.86 -9.26 6.44
N PRO A 41 -1.67 -10.57 6.21
CA PRO A 41 -2.15 -11.62 7.13
C PRO A 41 -1.61 -11.44 8.56
N ASP A 42 -0.43 -10.85 8.74
CA ASP A 42 0.16 -10.67 10.07
C ASP A 42 -0.49 -9.53 10.88
N VAL A 43 -1.41 -8.77 10.28
CA VAL A 43 -2.02 -7.59 10.91
C VAL A 43 -3.52 -7.80 11.10
N GLN A 44 -3.95 -7.89 12.36
CA GLN A 44 -5.36 -7.98 12.72
C GLN A 44 -5.81 -6.77 13.55
N TRP A 45 -6.76 -6.00 13.02
CA TRP A 45 -7.33 -4.83 13.70
C TRP A 45 -8.46 -5.19 14.67
N SER A 46 -9.16 -6.30 14.42
CA SER A 46 -10.21 -6.79 15.32
C SER A 46 -9.60 -7.57 16.49
N ARG A 47 -10.01 -7.23 17.71
CA ARG A 47 -9.68 -7.98 18.93
C ARG A 47 -10.69 -9.08 19.28
N SER A 48 -11.72 -9.25 18.44
CA SER A 48 -12.81 -10.20 18.63
C SER A 48 -12.94 -11.09 17.39
N GLY A 49 -13.28 -12.36 17.61
CA GLY A 49 -13.37 -13.39 16.57
C GLY A 49 -12.18 -14.35 16.56
N ASP A 50 -12.21 -15.30 15.63
CA ASP A 50 -11.12 -16.26 15.42
C ASP A 50 -9.91 -15.54 14.81
N ILE A 51 -8.74 -15.67 15.45
CA ILE A 51 -7.49 -15.07 14.99
C ILE A 51 -6.88 -16.06 14.01
N SER A 52 -7.38 -16.05 12.78
CA SER A 52 -7.01 -17.03 11.79
C SER A 52 -6.67 -16.40 10.44
N ASN A 53 -5.59 -16.91 9.85
CA ASN A 53 -5.10 -16.50 8.53
C ASN A 53 -5.83 -17.22 7.38
N GLU A 54 -6.87 -18.01 7.68
CA GLU A 54 -7.64 -18.76 6.66
C GLU A 54 -8.18 -17.84 5.55
N GLU A 55 -8.57 -16.60 5.88
CA GLU A 55 -9.07 -15.64 4.89
C GLU A 55 -8.02 -15.35 3.78
N PHE A 56 -6.73 -15.42 4.11
CA PHE A 56 -5.65 -15.13 3.18
C PHE A 56 -5.11 -16.35 2.44
N ARG A 57 -5.70 -17.54 2.64
CA ARG A 57 -5.20 -18.81 2.07
C ARG A 57 -5.03 -18.81 0.55
N GLN A 58 -5.97 -18.19 -0.18
CA GLN A 58 -5.96 -18.06 -1.64
C GLN A 58 -5.82 -16.60 -2.11
N LYS A 59 -5.56 -15.68 -1.18
CA LYS A 59 -5.44 -14.25 -1.50
C LYS A 59 -4.00 -13.90 -1.83
N GLN A 60 -3.85 -13.03 -2.82
CA GLN A 60 -2.55 -12.50 -3.17
C GLN A 60 -2.07 -11.48 -2.12
N TYR A 61 -1.10 -11.88 -1.30
CA TYR A 61 -0.44 -10.98 -0.35
C TYR A 61 0.55 -10.01 -1.01
N LYS A 62 1.19 -10.37 -2.13
CA LYS A 62 2.14 -9.45 -2.82
C LYS A 62 1.39 -8.41 -3.63
N PHE A 63 1.82 -7.14 -3.59
CA PHE A 63 1.15 -6.09 -4.37
C PHE A 63 1.20 -6.37 -5.88
N TYR A 64 2.30 -6.94 -6.36
CA TYR A 64 2.50 -7.30 -7.74
C TYR A 64 3.09 -8.71 -7.85
N SER A 65 2.51 -9.54 -8.71
CA SER A 65 2.99 -10.89 -8.97
C SER A 65 2.53 -11.35 -10.36
N PRO A 66 3.35 -11.17 -11.39
CA PRO A 66 2.92 -11.42 -12.78
C PRO A 66 2.85 -12.91 -13.14
N ASN A 67 3.60 -13.76 -12.43
CA ASN A 67 3.82 -15.16 -12.82
C ASN A 67 3.07 -16.17 -11.95
N VAL A 68 2.42 -15.72 -10.88
CA VAL A 68 1.78 -16.61 -9.91
C VAL A 68 0.30 -16.30 -9.84
N ASP A 69 -0.52 -17.29 -10.16
CA ASP A 69 -1.96 -17.26 -9.99
C ASP A 69 -2.33 -17.78 -8.59
N TYR A 70 -2.53 -16.86 -7.65
CA TYR A 70 -2.86 -17.18 -6.26
C TYR A 70 -4.21 -17.88 -6.11
N SER A 71 -5.13 -17.72 -7.07
CA SER A 71 -6.44 -18.38 -7.02
C SER A 71 -6.34 -19.90 -7.17
N LYS A 72 -5.26 -20.39 -7.78
CA LYS A 72 -4.98 -21.81 -8.01
C LYS A 72 -3.96 -22.38 -7.01
N MET A 73 -3.42 -21.54 -6.12
CA MET A 73 -2.43 -21.95 -5.15
C MET A 73 -3.12 -22.45 -3.87
N GLU A 74 -2.80 -23.68 -3.45
CA GLU A 74 -3.24 -24.20 -2.17
C GLU A 74 -2.16 -23.99 -1.11
N SER A 75 -2.57 -23.49 0.06
CA SER A 75 -1.68 -23.44 1.21
C SER A 75 -1.47 -24.85 1.77
N PRO A 76 -0.22 -25.25 2.08
CA PRO A 76 0.08 -26.55 2.66
C PRO A 76 -0.39 -26.69 4.12
N ALA A 77 -0.82 -25.61 4.76
CA ALA A 77 -1.33 -25.64 6.13
C ALA A 77 -2.64 -26.47 6.21
N PRO A 78 -2.94 -27.15 7.34
CA PRO A 78 -4.23 -27.80 7.54
C PRO A 78 -5.37 -26.78 7.50
N LYS A 79 -6.57 -27.19 7.06
CA LYS A 79 -7.78 -26.36 7.14
C LYS A 79 -8.42 -26.60 8.50
N TYR A 80 -8.75 -25.53 9.21
CA TYR A 80 -9.36 -25.56 10.54
C TYR A 80 -10.78 -25.02 10.51
#